data_AF-A0A5A7M657-F1
#
_entry.id   AF-A0A5A7M657-F1
#
_cell.length_a   1.000
_cell.length_b   1.000
_cell.length_c   1.000
_cell.angle_alpha   90.00
_cell.angle_beta   90.00
_cell.angle_gamma   90.00
#
_symmetry.space_group_name_H-M   'P 1'
#
loop_
_entity.id
_entity.type
_entity.pdbx_description
1 polymer ?
#
loop_
_entity_poly.entity_id
_entity_poly.type
_entity_poly.pdbx_seq_one_letter_code
_entity_poly.pdbx_strand_id
1 'polypeptide(L)'
;MSDLHGFRSAKTLCWAGLGLIAAGLAACGGGGGGDSTPQQGTLKLAMTDAPACGYDHVYVTVSKIRVHQSATAGATDSGWSELAIPARRIDLLSLTNGVLQELGSLPLPAGNYQQIRLALADNPSNPSNPTSVNPLANALVLSGSTSEIALTTPGGQQSGFKLKANFNVTGGQVADMVLDFVPASPLSRQVTRATTTSNPWWPSSSG
;
A
#
# COMPACT_ATOMS: atom_id res chain seq x y z
N MET A 1 -36.84 -29.29 79.48
CA MET A 1 -36.25 -29.47 80.82
C MET A 1 -35.47 -30.78 80.73
N SER A 2 -34.17 -30.82 80.45
CA SER A 2 -33.04 -29.96 80.84
C SER A 2 -31.92 -30.23 79.81
N ASP A 3 -31.45 -29.24 79.05
CA ASP A 3 -30.34 -28.30 79.31
C ASP A 3 -28.91 -28.86 79.18
N LEU A 4 -28.30 -28.40 78.08
CA LEU A 4 -26.90 -28.04 77.80
C LEU A 4 -25.74 -28.70 78.58
N HIS A 5 -24.93 -29.46 77.83
CA HIS A 5 -23.52 -29.68 78.14
C HIS A 5 -22.64 -28.57 77.52
N GLY A 6 -21.98 -27.79 78.39
CA GLY A 6 -20.86 -26.94 78.03
C GLY A 6 -19.56 -27.74 77.93
N PHE A 7 -18.77 -27.52 76.88
CA PHE A 7 -17.41 -28.03 76.76
C PHE A 7 -16.41 -26.90 76.86
N ARG A 8 -15.42 -27.08 77.73
CA ARG A 8 -14.40 -26.11 78.14
C ARG A 8 -13.22 -26.13 77.18
N SER A 9 -12.66 -24.94 76.97
CA SER A 9 -11.40 -24.62 76.32
C SER A 9 -10.22 -25.53 76.67
N ALA A 10 -9.44 -25.89 75.64
CA ALA A 10 -8.04 -26.23 75.80
C ALA A 10 -7.19 -25.82 74.57
N LYS A 11 -6.30 -24.86 74.84
CA LYS A 11 -4.89 -24.78 74.44
C LYS A 11 -4.53 -24.57 72.96
N THR A 12 -4.15 -23.32 72.73
CA THR A 12 -3.17 -22.75 71.80
C THR A 12 -2.02 -23.69 71.43
N LEU A 13 -1.77 -23.81 70.12
CA LEU A 13 -0.45 -24.19 69.58
C LEU A 13 -0.14 -23.27 68.39
N CYS A 14 0.90 -22.44 68.54
CA CYS A 14 1.45 -21.60 67.49
C CYS A 14 2.07 -22.48 66.40
N TRP A 15 1.63 -22.34 65.15
CA TRP A 15 2.46 -22.60 63.97
C TRP A 15 2.32 -21.42 62.99
N ALA A 16 3.44 -20.76 62.74
CA ALA A 16 3.60 -19.78 61.68
C ALA A 16 3.69 -20.51 60.34
N GLY A 17 2.85 -20.13 59.38
CA GLY A 17 2.87 -20.66 58.02
C GLY A 17 2.22 -19.68 57.07
N LEU A 18 3.06 -18.91 56.37
CA LEU A 18 2.71 -17.96 55.32
C LEU A 18 2.25 -18.74 54.07
N GLY A 19 1.05 -18.47 53.56
CA GLY A 19 0.54 -19.13 52.35
C GLY A 19 -0.51 -18.29 51.61
N LEU A 20 -0.08 -17.66 50.51
CA LEU A 20 -0.90 -16.91 49.56
C LEU A 20 -2.01 -17.80 48.96
N ILE A 21 -3.27 -17.37 49.07
CA ILE A 21 -4.40 -17.95 48.34
C ILE A 21 -4.50 -17.26 46.98
N ALA A 22 -4.04 -17.94 45.93
CA ALA A 22 -4.27 -17.55 44.55
C ALA A 22 -5.69 -17.96 44.12
N ALA A 23 -6.47 -16.98 43.65
CA ALA A 23 -7.81 -17.15 43.13
C ALA A 23 -7.78 -17.92 41.78
N GLY A 24 -8.41 -19.10 41.75
CA GLY A 24 -8.67 -19.84 40.52
C GLY A 24 -9.94 -19.34 39.85
N LEU A 25 -9.79 -18.50 38.82
CA LEU A 25 -10.82 -18.23 37.81
C LEU A 25 -10.44 -19.01 36.55
N ALA A 26 -10.77 -20.30 36.55
CA ALA A 26 -10.82 -21.10 35.33
C ALA A 26 -12.10 -20.72 34.58
N ALA A 27 -12.00 -19.72 33.70
CA ALA A 27 -13.08 -19.30 32.83
C ALA A 27 -12.68 -19.50 31.36
N CYS A 28 -13.48 -20.32 30.68
CA CYS A 28 -13.65 -20.43 29.23
C CYS A 28 -12.46 -20.92 28.39
N GLY A 29 -12.32 -22.25 28.34
CA GLY A 29 -11.90 -22.91 27.11
C GLY A 29 -13.03 -22.82 26.09
N GLY A 30 -12.87 -21.97 25.07
CA GLY A 30 -13.70 -21.90 23.88
C GLY A 30 -12.88 -22.34 22.68
N GLY A 31 -13.05 -23.60 22.25
CA GLY A 31 -12.64 -24.08 20.94
C GLY A 31 -13.74 -23.80 19.91
N GLY A 32 -13.34 -23.35 18.72
CA GLY A 32 -14.23 -23.20 17.57
C GLY A 32 -13.41 -22.70 16.39
N GLY A 33 -13.17 -23.58 15.42
CA GLY A 33 -12.31 -23.35 14.26
C GLY A 33 -12.61 -22.01 13.60
N GLY A 34 -11.68 -21.07 13.76
CA GLY A 34 -11.63 -19.89 12.92
C GLY A 34 -11.05 -20.35 11.59
N ASP A 35 -11.87 -20.35 10.54
CA ASP A 35 -11.34 -20.07 9.20
C ASP A 35 -10.48 -18.83 9.36
N SER A 36 -9.15 -19.02 9.41
CA SER A 36 -8.21 -17.94 9.63
C SER A 36 -8.21 -17.09 8.35
N THR A 37 -9.20 -16.21 8.22
CA THR A 37 -9.18 -15.17 7.21
C THR A 37 -7.84 -14.47 7.37
N PRO A 38 -6.98 -14.46 6.34
CA PRO A 38 -5.68 -13.82 6.44
C PRO A 38 -5.89 -12.41 6.97
N GLN A 39 -5.18 -12.07 8.06
CA GLN A 39 -5.33 -10.76 8.70
C GLN A 39 -5.06 -9.70 7.63
N GLN A 40 -6.03 -8.86 7.31
CA GLN A 40 -5.88 -7.85 6.26
C GLN A 40 -5.25 -6.59 6.83
N GLY A 41 -4.29 -6.02 6.12
CA GLY A 41 -3.84 -4.63 6.29
C GLY A 41 -4.31 -3.78 5.10
N THR A 42 -3.89 -2.52 5.06
CA THR A 42 -4.21 -1.59 3.98
C THR A 42 -2.95 -0.99 3.40
N LEU A 43 -2.83 -0.99 2.07
CA LEU A 43 -1.81 -0.22 1.36
C LEU A 43 -2.42 1.11 0.89
N LYS A 44 -1.79 2.23 1.22
CA LYS A 44 -2.09 3.54 0.63
C LYS A 44 -1.02 3.90 -0.39
N LEU A 45 -1.46 4.39 -1.54
CA LEU A 45 -0.61 4.70 -2.68
C LEU A 45 -0.70 6.19 -3.01
N ALA A 46 0.46 6.81 -3.16
CA ALA A 46 0.60 8.16 -3.69
C ALA A 46 1.68 8.21 -4.77
N MET A 47 1.68 9.27 -5.57
CA MET A 47 2.65 9.52 -6.62
C MET A 47 3.40 10.83 -6.36
N THR A 48 4.68 10.86 -6.71
CA THR A 48 5.52 12.04 -6.79
C THR A 48 6.40 11.94 -8.04
N ASP A 49 7.04 13.04 -8.44
CA ASP A 49 8.01 13.05 -9.55
C ASP A 49 9.43 13.40 -9.05
N ALA A 50 10.43 12.88 -9.74
CA ALA A 50 11.81 13.36 -9.62
C ALA A 50 12.04 14.55 -10.57
N PRO A 51 12.84 15.55 -10.18
CA PRO A 51 13.10 16.72 -11.04
C PRO A 51 13.56 16.32 -12.45
N ALA A 52 12.80 16.73 -13.46
CA ALA A 52 13.16 16.59 -14.87
C ALA A 52 13.45 17.96 -15.49
N CYS A 53 14.50 18.05 -16.30
CA CYS A 53 14.86 19.28 -17.02
C CYS A 53 14.56 19.15 -18.53
N GLY A 54 14.23 20.28 -19.17
CA GLY A 54 13.94 20.34 -20.61
C GLY A 54 12.48 20.12 -21.02
N TYR A 55 11.57 20.08 -20.05
CA TYR A 55 10.14 19.95 -20.25
C TYR A 55 9.39 21.03 -19.48
N ASP A 56 8.29 21.52 -20.06
CA ASP A 56 7.33 22.38 -19.36
C ASP A 56 6.17 21.58 -18.76
N HIS A 57 5.82 20.43 -19.37
CA HIS A 57 4.82 19.50 -18.85
C HIS A 57 5.17 18.04 -19.15
N VAL A 58 4.80 17.14 -18.24
CA VAL A 58 4.82 15.70 -18.49
C VAL A 58 3.53 15.08 -17.96
N TYR A 59 2.65 14.72 -18.88
CA TYR A 59 1.35 14.15 -18.58
C TYR A 59 1.38 12.62 -18.62
N VAL A 60 0.83 11.99 -17.58
CA VAL A 60 0.55 10.55 -17.55
C VAL A 60 -0.87 10.28 -17.04
N THR A 61 -1.49 9.22 -17.56
CA THR A 61 -2.80 8.76 -17.08
C THR A 61 -2.65 7.36 -16.53
N VAL A 62 -2.77 7.21 -15.20
CA VAL A 62 -2.72 5.89 -14.55
C VAL A 62 -4.08 5.23 -14.61
N SER A 63 -4.13 4.00 -15.10
CA SER A 63 -5.36 3.21 -15.19
C SER A 63 -5.50 2.20 -14.04
N LYS A 64 -4.38 1.59 -13.64
CA LYS A 64 -4.39 0.52 -12.64
C LYS A 64 -3.05 0.35 -11.94
N ILE A 65 -3.08 -0.03 -10.67
CA ILE A 65 -1.91 -0.53 -9.93
C ILE A 65 -2.17 -1.97 -9.52
N ARG A 66 -1.17 -2.84 -9.70
CA ARG A 66 -1.21 -4.23 -9.27
C ARG A 66 -0.03 -4.50 -8.35
N VAL A 67 -0.24 -5.26 -7.28
CA VAL A 67 0.81 -5.62 -6.33
C VAL A 67 0.89 -7.14 -6.16
N HIS A 68 2.11 -7.64 -5.94
CA HIS A 68 2.37 -9.07 -5.86
C HIS A 68 3.49 -9.39 -4.84
N GLN A 69 3.37 -10.54 -4.18
CA GLN A 69 4.32 -10.98 -3.15
C GLN A 69 5.66 -11.49 -3.74
N SER A 70 5.62 -12.16 -4.89
CA SER A 70 6.83 -12.56 -5.62
C SER A 70 7.44 -11.42 -6.47
N ALA A 71 8.75 -11.24 -6.36
CA ALA A 71 9.56 -10.34 -7.19
C ALA A 71 9.65 -10.75 -8.68
N THR A 72 9.32 -12.00 -9.01
CA THR A 72 9.49 -12.57 -10.36
C THR A 72 8.18 -12.85 -11.08
N ALA A 73 7.03 -12.53 -10.48
CA ALA A 73 5.73 -12.83 -11.08
C ALA A 73 5.54 -12.17 -12.46
N GLY A 74 5.09 -12.98 -13.41
CA GLY A 74 4.64 -12.60 -14.74
C GLY A 74 3.37 -11.74 -14.69
N ALA A 75 3.06 -11.08 -15.80
CA ALA A 75 1.90 -10.19 -15.88
C ALA A 75 0.56 -10.95 -15.80
N THR A 76 0.53 -12.23 -16.17
CA THR A 76 -0.67 -13.07 -16.20
C THR A 76 -0.72 -14.09 -15.06
N ASP A 77 0.27 -14.10 -14.17
CA ASP A 77 0.32 -15.02 -13.03
C ASP A 77 -0.87 -14.76 -12.09
N SER A 78 -1.26 -15.74 -11.29
CA SER A 78 -2.23 -15.57 -10.20
C SER A 78 -1.62 -14.81 -9.01
N GLY A 79 -2.44 -14.29 -8.10
CA GLY A 79 -1.97 -13.68 -6.85
C GLY A 79 -1.80 -12.16 -6.89
N TRP A 80 -2.18 -11.51 -8.00
CA TRP A 80 -2.23 -10.04 -8.08
C TRP A 80 -3.40 -9.49 -7.27
N SER A 81 -3.11 -8.48 -6.44
CA SER A 81 -4.12 -7.59 -5.90
C SER A 81 -4.13 -6.29 -6.70
N GLU A 82 -5.32 -5.75 -7.00
CA GLU A 82 -5.47 -4.66 -7.97
C GLU A 82 -6.23 -3.46 -7.40
N LEU A 83 -5.70 -2.26 -7.68
CA LEU A 83 -6.38 -0.98 -7.47
C LEU A 83 -6.66 -0.36 -8.84
N ALA A 84 -7.93 -0.34 -9.23
CA ALA A 84 -8.38 0.40 -10.40
C ALA A 84 -8.45 1.89 -10.06
N ILE A 85 -7.89 2.74 -10.92
CA ILE A 85 -7.81 4.18 -10.71
C ILE A 85 -8.74 4.86 -11.72
N PRO A 86 -9.66 5.73 -11.29
CA PRO A 86 -10.44 6.54 -12.20
C PRO A 86 -9.53 7.31 -13.16
N ALA A 87 -9.86 7.30 -14.45
CA ALA A 87 -9.04 7.91 -15.47
C ALA A 87 -8.82 9.40 -15.15
N ARG A 88 -7.58 9.76 -14.84
CA ARG A 88 -7.16 11.12 -14.54
C ARG A 88 -5.78 11.37 -15.12
N ARG A 89 -5.66 12.47 -15.84
CA ARG A 89 -4.38 12.91 -16.40
C ARG A 89 -3.65 13.74 -15.35
N ILE A 90 -2.44 13.33 -15.00
CA ILE A 90 -1.60 13.92 -13.97
C ILE A 90 -0.41 14.57 -14.65
N ASP A 91 -0.14 15.83 -14.33
CA ASP A 91 1.12 16.48 -14.71
C ASP A 91 2.19 16.20 -13.65
N LEU A 92 3.20 15.42 -14.00
CA LEU A 92 4.25 15.00 -13.09
C LEU A 92 5.08 16.19 -12.58
N LEU A 93 5.28 17.22 -13.39
CA LEU A 93 6.06 18.41 -12.97
C LEU A 93 5.34 19.23 -11.89
N SER A 94 4.02 19.05 -11.75
CA SER A 94 3.25 19.63 -10.63
C SER A 94 3.46 18.90 -9.30
N LEU A 95 4.06 17.71 -9.33
CA LEU A 95 4.32 16.87 -8.15
C LEU A 95 5.75 17.03 -7.61
N THR A 96 6.41 18.14 -7.95
CA THR A 96 7.75 18.47 -7.47
C THR A 96 7.71 19.07 -6.06
N ASN A 97 8.86 19.16 -5.38
CA ASN A 97 9.00 19.73 -4.04
C ASN A 97 8.18 19.02 -2.93
N GLY A 98 7.96 17.71 -3.08
CA GLY A 98 7.28 16.88 -2.07
C GLY A 98 5.75 16.92 -2.15
N VAL A 99 5.19 17.47 -3.24
CA VAL A 99 3.76 17.37 -3.51
C VAL A 99 3.40 15.93 -3.87
N LEU A 100 2.46 15.35 -3.13
CA LEU A 100 2.00 13.99 -3.35
C LEU A 100 0.61 13.98 -3.98
N GLN A 101 0.45 13.18 -5.03
CA GLN A 101 -0.85 12.89 -5.63
C GLN A 101 -1.34 11.52 -5.15
N GLU A 102 -2.34 11.49 -4.27
CA GLU A 102 -2.94 10.24 -3.78
C GLU A 102 -3.62 9.48 -4.92
N LEU A 103 -3.30 8.19 -5.06
CA LEU A 103 -3.83 7.25 -6.06
C LEU A 103 -4.97 6.40 -5.50
N GLY A 104 -4.99 6.19 -4.18
CA GLY A 104 -6.04 5.49 -3.46
C GLY A 104 -5.48 4.50 -2.45
N SER A 105 -6.35 3.61 -1.97
CA SER A 105 -5.99 2.56 -1.02
C SER A 105 -6.50 1.19 -1.45
N LEU A 106 -5.77 0.15 -1.06
CA LEU A 106 -6.02 -1.24 -1.43
C LEU A 106 -5.89 -2.12 -0.18
N PRO A 107 -6.95 -2.80 0.27
CA PRO A 107 -6.82 -3.82 1.31
C PRO A 107 -6.00 -4.99 0.79
N LEU A 108 -5.06 -5.48 1.61
CA LEU A 108 -4.14 -6.54 1.25
C LEU A 108 -4.03 -7.56 2.39
N PRO A 109 -3.94 -8.86 2.10
CA PRO A 109 -3.50 -9.85 3.07
C PRO A 109 -2.16 -9.46 3.70
N ALA A 110 -2.00 -9.72 5.00
CA ALA A 110 -0.71 -9.55 5.64
C ALA A 110 0.37 -10.38 4.95
N GLY A 111 1.54 -9.78 4.74
CA GLY A 111 2.67 -10.42 4.08
C GLY A 111 3.66 -9.44 3.45
N ASN A 112 4.73 -9.99 2.88
CA ASN A 112 5.77 -9.24 2.20
C ASN A 112 5.46 -9.12 0.71
N TYR A 113 5.52 -7.90 0.19
CA TYR A 113 5.26 -7.57 -1.21
C TYR A 113 6.53 -7.06 -1.88
N GLN A 114 6.85 -7.67 -3.03
CA GLN A 114 8.14 -7.47 -3.70
C GLN A 114 8.01 -6.87 -5.11
N GLN A 115 6.79 -6.78 -5.63
CA GLN A 115 6.56 -6.33 -6.99
C GLN A 115 5.30 -5.47 -7.09
N ILE A 116 5.44 -4.37 -7.82
CA ILE A 116 4.32 -3.51 -8.23
C ILE A 116 4.35 -3.35 -9.73
N ARG A 117 3.15 -3.31 -10.34
CA ARG A 117 2.96 -2.99 -11.74
C ARG A 117 2.01 -1.82 -11.84
N LEU A 118 2.48 -0.76 -12.49
CA LEU A 118 1.68 0.41 -12.80
C LEU A 118 1.28 0.35 -14.26
N ALA A 119 -0.02 0.27 -14.53
CA ALA A 119 -0.56 0.38 -15.87
C ALA A 119 -0.92 1.84 -16.19
N LEU A 120 -0.49 2.30 -17.36
CA LEU A 120 -0.90 3.58 -17.93
C LEU A 120 -1.99 3.36 -18.97
N ALA A 121 -2.88 4.33 -19.14
CA ALA A 121 -3.88 4.32 -20.21
C ALA A 121 -3.20 4.45 -21.58
N ASP A 122 -3.82 3.87 -22.60
CA ASP A 122 -3.32 3.97 -23.97
C ASP A 122 -3.50 5.38 -24.55
N ASN A 123 -2.51 5.83 -25.29
CA ASN A 123 -2.73 6.91 -26.25
C ASN A 123 -3.60 6.40 -27.42
N PRO A 124 -4.33 7.30 -28.09
CA PRO A 124 -5.11 6.92 -29.27
C PRO A 124 -4.25 6.32 -30.38
N SER A 125 -4.89 5.51 -31.23
CA SER A 125 -4.24 4.83 -32.37
C SER A 125 -3.60 5.79 -33.39
N ASN A 126 -4.06 7.04 -33.46
CA ASN A 126 -3.43 8.11 -34.22
C ASN A 126 -2.94 9.23 -33.29
N PRO A 127 -1.80 9.04 -32.61
CA PRO A 127 -1.32 9.98 -31.59
C PRO A 127 -0.71 11.27 -32.18
N SER A 128 -0.46 11.33 -33.49
CA SER A 128 0.02 12.55 -34.16
C SER A 128 -1.08 13.56 -34.47
N ASN A 129 -2.35 13.21 -34.26
CA ASN A 129 -3.49 14.11 -34.44
C ASN A 129 -4.51 13.95 -33.30
N PRO A 130 -4.18 14.40 -32.07
CA PRO A 130 -5.11 14.36 -30.96
C PRO A 130 -6.25 15.36 -31.16
N THR A 131 -7.43 15.02 -30.66
CA THR A 131 -8.62 15.89 -30.70
C THR A 131 -9.19 16.07 -29.30
N SER A 132 -10.05 17.06 -29.08
CA SER A 132 -10.69 17.26 -27.76
C SER A 132 -11.55 16.07 -27.31
N VAL A 133 -12.01 15.23 -28.25
CA VAL A 133 -12.79 14.01 -27.98
C VAL A 133 -11.89 12.79 -27.80
N ASN A 134 -10.65 12.87 -28.27
CA ASN A 134 -9.66 11.80 -28.20
C ASN A 134 -8.25 12.37 -27.87
N PRO A 135 -8.07 12.88 -26.64
CA PRO A 135 -6.83 13.53 -26.23
C PRO A 135 -5.71 12.51 -26.00
N LEU A 136 -4.47 12.99 -25.93
CA LEU A 136 -3.35 12.15 -25.48
C LEU A 136 -3.51 11.86 -23.97
N ALA A 137 -3.49 10.58 -23.64
CA ALA A 137 -3.46 10.07 -22.27
C ALA A 137 -2.08 10.28 -21.62
N ASN A 138 -1.00 10.13 -22.41
CA ASN A 138 0.37 10.34 -21.95
C ASN A 138 1.14 11.20 -22.97
N ALA A 139 1.71 12.32 -22.52
CA ALA A 139 2.38 13.27 -23.40
C ALA A 139 3.47 14.06 -22.67
N LEU A 140 4.37 14.66 -23.41
CA LEU A 140 5.32 15.67 -22.90
C LEU A 140 5.16 16.97 -23.66
N VAL A 141 5.54 18.08 -23.04
CA VAL A 141 5.69 19.39 -23.68
C VAL A 141 7.13 19.84 -23.43
N LEU A 142 7.87 20.08 -24.52
CA LEU A 142 9.25 20.56 -24.43
C LEU A 142 9.29 22.02 -23.98
N SER A 143 10.36 22.41 -23.29
CA SER A 143 10.48 23.78 -22.81
C SER A 143 10.41 24.83 -23.93
N GLY A 144 9.55 25.83 -23.77
CA GLY A 144 9.30 26.87 -24.76
C GLY A 144 8.37 26.46 -25.91
N SER A 145 7.73 25.30 -25.82
CA SER A 145 6.72 24.81 -26.75
C SER A 145 5.34 24.74 -26.06
N THR A 146 4.27 24.76 -26.85
CA THR A 146 2.91 24.44 -26.39
C THR A 146 2.39 23.13 -26.98
N SER A 147 3.15 22.51 -27.88
CA SER A 147 2.76 21.26 -28.54
C SER A 147 2.98 20.06 -27.64
N GLU A 148 1.92 19.31 -27.40
CA GLU A 148 2.00 17.98 -26.78
C GLU A 148 2.60 16.96 -27.75
N ILE A 149 3.61 16.25 -27.28
CA ILE A 149 4.26 15.14 -27.98
C ILE A 149 3.87 13.85 -27.26
N ALA A 150 3.24 12.93 -27.99
CA ALA A 150 2.82 11.66 -27.44
C ALA A 150 4.00 10.87 -26.86
N LEU A 151 3.83 10.38 -25.62
CA LEU A 151 4.73 9.43 -25.01
C LEU A 151 4.40 8.02 -25.49
N THR A 152 5.44 7.25 -25.82
CA THR A 152 5.29 5.82 -26.07
C THR A 152 5.54 5.09 -24.76
N THR A 153 4.63 4.21 -24.35
CA THR A 153 4.76 3.44 -23.10
C THR A 153 4.77 1.92 -23.36
N PRO A 154 5.68 1.39 -24.21
CA PRO A 154 5.74 -0.04 -24.49
C PRO A 154 5.91 -0.82 -23.17
N GLY A 155 5.06 -1.82 -22.93
CA GLY A 155 5.05 -2.61 -21.70
C GLY A 155 4.24 -1.99 -20.54
N GLY A 156 4.15 -0.66 -20.45
CA GLY A 156 3.32 0.07 -19.47
C GLY A 156 1.82 -0.10 -19.69
N GLN A 157 1.40 -0.35 -20.93
CA GLN A 157 0.01 -0.52 -21.33
C GLN A 157 -0.47 -1.98 -21.21
N GLN A 158 0.39 -2.95 -21.56
CA GLN A 158 0.04 -4.38 -21.60
C GLN A 158 0.36 -5.13 -20.29
N SER A 159 1.51 -4.84 -19.69
CA SER A 159 2.01 -5.56 -18.51
C SER A 159 2.21 -4.66 -17.28
N GLY A 160 2.03 -3.34 -17.44
CA GLY A 160 2.41 -2.33 -16.48
C GLY A 160 3.93 -2.17 -16.32
N PHE A 161 4.37 -0.97 -15.96
CA PHE A 161 5.76 -0.71 -15.55
C PHE A 161 6.05 -1.52 -14.29
N LYS A 162 6.96 -2.50 -14.40
CA LYS A 162 7.38 -3.34 -13.29
C LYS A 162 8.32 -2.55 -12.38
N LEU A 163 7.92 -2.39 -11.13
CA LEU A 163 8.65 -1.70 -10.08
C LEU A 163 9.08 -2.71 -9.04
N LYS A 164 10.35 -2.65 -8.63
CA LYS A 164 10.82 -3.40 -7.46
C LYS A 164 10.24 -2.74 -6.21
N ALA A 165 9.57 -3.53 -5.40
CA ALA A 165 9.08 -3.11 -4.10
C ALA A 165 9.69 -4.01 -3.02
N ASN A 166 9.69 -3.56 -1.77
CA ASN A 166 9.97 -4.42 -0.62
C ASN A 166 9.29 -3.80 0.60
N PHE A 167 8.04 -4.16 0.84
CA PHE A 167 7.26 -3.67 1.98
C PHE A 167 6.48 -4.80 2.64
N ASN A 168 6.22 -4.64 3.93
CA ASN A 168 5.42 -5.58 4.70
C ASN A 168 4.05 -4.95 5.00
N VAL A 169 3.00 -5.70 4.72
CA VAL A 169 1.64 -5.40 5.19
C VAL A 169 1.43 -6.19 6.47
N THR A 170 1.19 -5.49 7.57
CA THR A 170 0.78 -6.11 8.84
C THR A 170 -0.73 -5.95 8.97
N GLY A 171 -1.42 -7.01 9.39
CA GLY A 171 -2.88 -6.92 9.48
C GLY A 171 -3.34 -5.93 10.55
N GLY A 172 -4.42 -5.20 10.27
CA GLY A 172 -4.91 -4.08 11.07
C GLY A 172 -4.07 -2.80 10.95
N GLN A 173 -3.00 -2.79 10.14
CA GLN A 173 -2.11 -1.64 9.96
C GLN A 173 -2.21 -1.08 8.54
N VAL A 174 -1.75 0.17 8.38
CA VAL A 174 -1.62 0.86 7.11
C VAL A 174 -0.14 0.88 6.70
N ALA A 175 0.15 0.47 5.47
CA ALA A 175 1.43 0.68 4.82
C ALA A 175 1.28 1.81 3.80
N ASP A 176 2.12 2.83 3.89
CA ASP A 176 2.16 3.92 2.92
C ASP A 176 3.26 3.68 1.89
N MET A 177 2.95 3.99 0.63
CA MET A 177 3.90 3.90 -0.45
C MET A 177 3.76 5.08 -1.42
N VAL A 178 4.89 5.71 -1.69
CA VAL A 178 5.02 6.71 -2.73
C VAL A 178 5.70 6.10 -3.95
N LEU A 179 5.08 6.29 -5.12
CA LEU A 179 5.63 5.96 -6.43
C LEU A 179 6.31 7.21 -7.01
N ASP A 180 7.63 7.15 -7.13
CA ASP A 180 8.45 8.20 -7.72
C ASP A 180 8.57 8.00 -9.23
N PHE A 181 8.05 8.89 -10.08
CA PHE A 181 8.21 8.77 -11.53
C PHE A 181 9.45 9.50 -12.02
N VAL A 182 10.11 8.92 -13.02
CA VAL A 182 11.16 9.61 -13.77
C VAL A 182 10.83 9.52 -15.25
N PRO A 183 10.44 10.63 -15.90
CA PRO A 183 10.37 10.66 -17.36
C PRO A 183 11.76 10.39 -17.90
N ALA A 184 11.86 9.52 -18.90
CA ALA A 184 13.12 9.28 -19.55
C ALA A 184 13.59 10.55 -20.27
N SER A 185 14.89 10.62 -20.56
CA SER A 185 15.50 11.74 -21.28
C SER A 185 14.69 12.11 -22.54
N PRO A 186 14.70 13.38 -23.01
CA PRO A 186 13.91 13.85 -24.16
C PRO A 186 14.19 13.07 -25.45
N LEU A 187 15.30 12.33 -25.48
CA LEU A 187 15.71 11.45 -26.55
C LEU A 187 15.08 10.06 -26.52
N SER A 188 14.68 9.53 -25.35
CA SER A 188 14.18 8.16 -25.25
C SER A 188 12.65 8.06 -25.17
N ARG A 189 11.92 9.12 -24.82
CA ARG A 189 10.43 9.13 -24.78
C ARG A 189 9.86 7.91 -24.03
N GLN A 190 10.48 7.52 -22.92
CA GLN A 190 10.07 6.38 -22.07
C GLN A 190 9.77 6.87 -20.65
N VAL A 191 9.23 6.01 -19.79
CA VAL A 191 9.28 6.19 -18.33
C VAL A 191 10.31 5.19 -17.81
N THR A 192 11.39 5.66 -17.18
CA THR A 192 12.59 4.81 -16.94
C THR A 192 12.63 4.21 -15.55
N ARG A 193 11.96 4.80 -14.57
CA ARG A 193 11.97 4.27 -13.20
C ARG A 193 10.71 4.67 -12.45
N ALA A 194 10.21 3.75 -11.62
CA ALA A 194 9.60 4.19 -10.39
C ALA A 194 10.14 3.50 -9.14
N THR A 195 10.39 4.32 -8.12
CA THR A 195 10.98 3.92 -6.84
C THR A 195 9.87 3.88 -5.79
N THR A 196 9.97 2.95 -4.83
CA THR A 196 9.07 2.89 -3.68
C THR A 196 9.81 3.34 -2.45
N THR A 197 9.24 4.28 -1.69
CA THR A 197 9.71 4.61 -0.34
C THR A 197 8.58 4.27 0.63
N SER A 198 8.80 3.30 1.51
CA SER A 198 7.97 3.14 2.70
C SER A 198 8.35 4.25 3.67
N ASN A 199 7.39 5.07 4.09
CA ASN A 199 7.66 6.10 5.08
C ASN A 199 7.42 5.54 6.48
N PRO A 200 8.42 5.45 7.37
CA PRO A 200 8.23 5.05 8.76
C PRO A 200 7.69 6.19 9.66
N TRP A 201 7.43 7.39 9.12
CA TRP A 201 7.08 8.59 9.89
C TRP A 201 5.65 9.07 9.61
N TRP A 202 4.66 8.35 10.11
CA TRP A 202 3.36 8.93 10.50
C TRP A 202 2.93 8.25 11.80
N PRO A 203 2.42 8.97 12.81
CA PRO A 203 2.16 8.37 14.12
C PRO A 203 1.17 7.22 13.97
N SER A 204 1.61 6.02 14.32
CA SER A 204 0.71 4.93 14.65
C SER A 204 -0.22 5.46 15.75
N SER A 205 -1.48 5.70 15.43
CA SER A 205 -2.49 5.93 16.45
C SER A 205 -2.67 4.59 17.18
N SER A 206 -1.93 4.40 18.27
CA SER A 206 -2.24 3.40 19.27
C SER A 206 -3.54 3.81 19.95
N GLY A 207 -4.61 3.11 19.59
CA GLY A 207 -5.84 2.97 20.37
C GLY A 207 -5.97 1.53 20.81
#